data_AF-A0A3L8S289-F1
#
_entry.id   AF-A0A3L8S289-F1
#
_cell.length_a   1.000
_cell.length_b   1.000
_cell.length_c   1.000
_cell.angle_alpha   90.00
_cell.angle_beta   90.00
_cell.angle_gamma   90.00
#
_symmetry.space_group_name_H-M   'P 1'
#
loop_
_entity.id
_entity.type
_entity.pdbx_description
1 polymer ?
#
loop_
_entity_poly.entity_id
_entity_poly.type
_entity_poly.pdbx_seq_one_letter_code
_entity_poly.pdbx_strand_id
1 'polypeptide(L)'
;MPILPPADVKYLENHTLAKDAQEKANAALLEYTVCHYPHSTDKFRQLLLWLAEVRALSLQAEEYLYHKHLSGEVPCNNLLIEMLHAKRT
;
A
#
# COMPACT_ATOMS: atom_id res chain seq x y z
N MET A 1 -2.35 12.18 -4.04
CA MET A 1 -2.12 11.13 -3.04
C MET A 1 -1.56 9.92 -3.78
N PRO A 2 -0.35 9.42 -3.48
CA PRO A 2 0.29 8.36 -4.28
C PRO A 2 -0.21 6.94 -3.93
N ILE A 3 -0.10 6.02 -4.88
CA ILE A 3 -0.46 4.58 -4.77
C ILE A 3 0.48 3.86 -3.78
N LEU A 4 1.74 4.29 -3.71
CA LEU A 4 2.72 3.90 -2.70
C LEU A 4 3.57 5.13 -2.35
N PRO A 5 3.60 5.61 -1.10
CA PRO A 5 4.53 6.65 -0.71
C PRO A 5 5.95 6.07 -0.64
N PRO A 6 6.90 6.54 -1.47
CA PRO A 6 8.29 6.05 -1.43
C PRO A 6 9.02 6.41 -0.14
N ALA A 7 8.41 7.24 0.73
CA ALA A 7 8.95 7.65 2.02
C ALA A 7 8.84 6.59 3.12
N ASP A 8 8.02 5.54 2.95
CA ASP A 8 7.80 4.52 3.99
C ASP A 8 8.76 3.31 3.92
N VAL A 9 9.70 3.30 2.96
CA VAL A 9 10.73 2.25 2.86
C VAL A 9 12.07 2.83 3.28
N LYS A 10 12.41 2.68 4.56
CA LYS A 10 13.58 3.29 5.22
C LYS A 10 14.95 2.93 4.59
N TYR A 11 15.01 1.87 3.78
CA TYR A 11 16.25 1.30 3.25
C TYR A 11 16.22 1.07 1.73
N LEU A 12 15.43 1.84 0.99
CA LEU A 12 15.34 1.67 -0.45
C LEU A 12 16.58 2.27 -1.13
N GLU A 13 17.44 1.44 -1.70
CA GLU A 13 18.68 1.91 -2.37
C GLU A 13 18.40 2.90 -3.51
N ASN A 14 17.32 2.69 -4.25
CA ASN A 14 16.99 3.49 -5.44
C ASN A 14 15.65 4.21 -5.29
N HIS A 15 15.59 5.19 -4.38
CA HIS A 15 14.42 6.06 -4.21
C HIS A 15 13.98 6.75 -5.51
N THR A 16 14.93 7.10 -6.40
CA THR A 16 14.62 7.70 -7.72
C THR A 16 13.83 6.75 -8.61
N LEU A 17 14.26 5.48 -8.71
CA LEU A 17 13.56 4.49 -9.54
C LEU A 17 12.14 4.23 -9.01
N ALA A 18 11.95 4.16 -7.69
CA ALA A 18 10.63 3.98 -7.11
C ALA A 18 9.73 5.20 -7.33
N LYS A 19 10.28 6.41 -7.23
CA LYS A 19 9.55 7.64 -7.52
C LYS A 19 9.14 7.68 -9.00
N ASP A 20 10.05 7.38 -9.92
CA ASP A 20 9.77 7.35 -11.36
C ASP A 20 8.72 6.29 -11.71
N ALA A 21 8.82 5.10 -11.12
CA ALA A 21 7.82 4.05 -11.30
C ALA A 21 6.45 4.49 -10.78
N GLN A 22 6.40 5.16 -9.63
CA GLN A 22 5.19 5.68 -9.04
C GLN A 22 4.55 6.79 -9.91
N GLU A 23 5.34 7.69 -10.47
CA GLU A 23 4.88 8.72 -11.39
C GLU A 23 4.33 8.12 -12.68
N LYS A 24 5.03 7.15 -13.27
CA LYS A 24 4.56 6.41 -14.46
C LYS A 24 3.25 5.66 -14.20
N ALA A 25 3.13 4.99 -13.06
CA ALA A 25 1.90 4.29 -12.68
C ALA A 25 0.72 5.26 -12.49
N ASN A 26 0.96 6.41 -11.84
CA ASN A 26 -0.07 7.44 -11.68
C ASN A 26 -0.50 8.03 -13.02
N ALA A 27 0.44 8.30 -13.93
CA ALA A 27 0.14 8.81 -15.27
C ALA A 27 -0.70 7.81 -16.08
N ALA A 28 -0.29 6.54 -16.09
CA ALA A 28 -1.03 5.48 -16.79
C ALA A 28 -2.45 5.29 -16.20
N LEU A 29 -2.59 5.33 -14.88
CA LEU A 29 -3.89 5.23 -14.23
C LEU A 29 -4.79 6.44 -14.54
N LEU A 30 -4.22 7.65 -14.55
CA LEU A 30 -4.96 8.86 -14.93
C LEU A 30 -5.45 8.77 -16.38
N GLU A 31 -4.55 8.45 -17.32
CA GLU A 31 -4.89 8.28 -18.73
C GLU A 31 -6.00 7.23 -18.92
N TYR A 32 -5.86 6.07 -18.27
CA TYR A 32 -6.88 5.02 -18.31
C TYR A 32 -8.24 5.53 -17.81
N THR A 33 -8.27 6.26 -16.68
CA THR A 33 -9.53 6.79 -16.16
C THR A 33 -10.17 7.83 -17.07
N VAL A 34 -9.39 8.68 -17.73
CA VAL A 34 -9.89 9.69 -18.67
C VAL A 34 -10.44 9.03 -19.94
N CYS A 35 -9.70 8.09 -20.51
CA CYS A 35 -10.08 7.41 -21.75
C CYS A 35 -11.29 6.49 -21.58
N HIS A 36 -11.36 5.74 -20.48
CA HIS A 36 -12.41 4.73 -20.28
C HIS A 36 -13.61 5.22 -19.46
N TYR A 37 -13.46 6.31 -18.70
CA TYR A 37 -14.54 6.87 -17.86
C TYR A 37 -14.67 8.39 -18.02
N PRO A 38 -14.93 8.91 -19.24
CA PRO A 38 -15.00 10.35 -19.49
C PRO A 38 -16.13 11.06 -18.72
N HIS A 39 -17.17 10.32 -18.32
CA HIS A 39 -18.30 10.83 -17.52
C HIS A 39 -17.99 10.93 -16.02
N SER A 40 -16.83 10.44 -15.58
CA SER A 40 -16.43 10.38 -14.17
C SER A 40 -15.06 11.03 -13.97
N THR A 41 -15.04 12.36 -14.07
CA THR A 41 -13.82 13.20 -13.99
C THR A 41 -13.04 13.03 -12.69
N ASP A 42 -13.69 12.57 -11.62
CA ASP A 42 -13.09 12.35 -10.30
C ASP A 42 -12.63 10.91 -10.04
N LYS A 43 -12.83 9.99 -10.99
CA LYS A 43 -12.58 8.56 -10.77
C LYS A 43 -11.14 8.26 -10.37
N PHE A 44 -10.17 8.94 -10.97
CA PHE A 44 -8.77 8.84 -10.56
C PHE A 44 -8.56 9.18 -9.09
N ARG A 45 -9.12 10.31 -8.64
CA ARG A 45 -9.02 10.76 -7.24
C ARG A 45 -9.71 9.79 -6.28
N GLN A 46 -10.89 9.29 -6.65
CA GLN A 46 -11.63 8.32 -5.84
C GLN A 46 -10.84 7.01 -5.65
N LEU A 47 -10.23 6.50 -6.73
CA LEU A 47 -9.38 5.30 -6.64
C LEU A 47 -8.17 5.51 -5.73
N LEU A 48 -7.52 6.68 -5.80
CA LEU A 48 -6.41 7.02 -4.90
C LEU A 48 -6.86 7.12 -3.43
N LEU A 49 -8.07 7.63 -3.18
CA LEU A 49 -8.63 7.69 -1.83
C LEU A 49 -8.91 6.29 -1.27
N TRP A 50 -9.53 5.42 -2.06
CA TRP A 50 -9.76 4.03 -1.67
C TRP A 50 -8.48 3.27 -1.39
N LEU A 51 -7.43 3.48 -2.20
CA LEU A 51 -6.12 2.88 -1.94
C LEU A 51 -5.54 3.33 -0.58
N ALA A 52 -5.71 4.59 -0.22
CA ALA A 52 -5.30 5.09 1.08
C ALA A 52 -6.12 4.51 2.24
N GLU A 53 -7.43 4.35 2.06
CA GLU A 53 -8.31 3.70 3.05
C GLU A 53 -7.93 2.23 3.25
N VAL A 54 -7.74 1.48 2.17
CA VAL A 54 -7.28 0.08 2.22
C VAL A 54 -5.95 -0.04 2.95
N ARG A 55 -5.03 0.91 2.71
CA ARG A 55 -3.75 0.97 3.40
C ARG A 55 -3.92 1.21 4.90
N ALA A 56 -4.79 2.14 5.29
CA ALA A 56 -5.08 2.40 6.71
C ALA A 56 -5.70 1.18 7.40
N LEU A 57 -6.66 0.51 6.75
CA LEU A 57 -7.26 -0.73 7.25
C LEU A 57 -6.24 -1.86 7.39
N SER A 58 -5.33 -1.97 6.43
CA SER A 58 -4.27 -2.98 6.46
C SER A 58 -3.32 -2.77 7.64
N LEU A 59 -2.99 -1.51 7.98
CA LEU A 59 -2.18 -1.20 9.16
C LEU A 59 -2.88 -1.63 10.46
N GLN A 60 -4.18 -1.36 10.58
CA GLN A 60 -4.98 -1.79 11.73
C GLN A 60 -5.09 -3.33 11.80
N ALA A 61 -5.25 -3.99 10.65
CA ALA A 61 -5.31 -5.44 10.58
C ALA A 61 -3.97 -6.09 10.98
N GLU A 62 -2.84 -5.48 10.63
CA GLU A 62 -1.52 -5.92 11.06
C GLU A 62 -1.34 -5.80 12.58
N GLU A 63 -1.75 -4.68 13.18
CA GLU A 63 -1.73 -4.51 14.65
C GLU A 63 -2.59 -5.56 15.34
N TYR A 64 -3.80 -5.80 14.82
CA TYR A 64 -4.71 -6.82 15.32
C TYR A 64 -4.10 -8.23 15.24
N LEU A 65 -3.54 -8.59 14.08
CA LEU A 65 -2.88 -9.89 13.89
C LEU A 65 -1.68 -10.06 14.81
N TYR A 66 -0.94 -8.99 15.08
CA TYR A 66 0.16 -9.03 16.04
C TYR A 66 -0.32 -9.28 17.46
N HIS A 67 -1.39 -8.59 17.91
CA HIS A 67 -1.98 -8.86 19.22
C HIS A 67 -2.46 -10.30 19.37
N LYS A 68 -3.09 -10.85 18.32
CA LYS A 68 -3.48 -12.26 18.25
C LYS A 68 -2.29 -13.21 18.27
N HIS A 69 -1.18 -12.85 17.64
CA HIS A 69 0.03 -13.65 17.68
C HIS A 69 0.62 -13.70 19.10
N LEU A 70 0.65 -12.56 19.80
CA LEU A 70 1.09 -12.50 21.21
C LEU A 70 0.18 -13.30 22.16
N SER A 71 -1.11 -13.42 21.87
CA SER A 71 -2.03 -14.27 22.65
C SER A 71 -1.89 -15.77 22.34
N GLY A 72 -1.05 -16.15 21.37
CA GLY A 72 -0.86 -17.55 20.96
C GLY A 72 -1.99 -18.11 20.08
N GLU A 73 -2.90 -17.25 19.60
CA GLU A 73 -4.04 -17.64 18.76
C GLU A 73 -3.67 -17.83 17.28
N VAL A 74 -2.45 -17.40 16.88
CA VAL A 74 -1.97 -17.51 15.50
C VAL A 74 -0.84 -18.55 15.42
N PRO A 75 -0.92 -19.54 14.51
CA PRO A 75 0.15 -20.50 14.29
C PRO A 75 1.49 -19.82 13.97
N CYS A 76 2.56 -20.29 14.60
CA CYS A 76 3.93 -19.83 14.36
C CYS A 76 4.58 -20.54 13.15
N ASN A 77 5.77 -20.08 12.74
CA ASN A 77 6.59 -20.69 11.67
C ASN A 77 5.95 -20.64 10.27
N ASN A 78 5.36 -19.51 9.92
CA ASN A 78 4.85 -19.25 8.59
C ASN A 78 5.21 -17.84 8.13
N LEU A 79 5.08 -17.62 6.82
CA LEU A 79 5.39 -16.36 6.15
C LEU A 79 4.63 -15.16 6.75
N LEU A 80 3.41 -15.37 7.25
CA LEU A 80 2.60 -14.29 7.85
C LEU A 80 3.29 -13.69 9.09
N ILE A 81 3.82 -14.54 9.97
CA ILE A 81 4.56 -14.09 11.16
C ILE A 81 5.92 -13.47 10.79
N GLU A 82 6.62 -14.06 9.81
CA GLU A 82 7.88 -13.50 9.30
C GLU A 82 7.68 -12.08 8.75
N MET A 83 6.62 -11.85 7.98
CA MET A 83 6.25 -10.52 7.46
C MET A 83 5.86 -9.54 8.56
N LEU A 84 5.15 -9.99 9.61
CA LEU A 84 4.79 -9.15 10.77
C LEU A 84 6.04 -8.70 11.55
N HIS A 85 7.05 -9.56 11.67
CA HIS A 85 8.30 -9.23 12.36
C HIS A 85 9.21 -8.31 11.53
N ALA A 86 9.33 -8.54 10.21
CA ALA A 86 10.19 -7.77 9.31
C ALA A 86 9.86 -6.26 9.26
N LYS A 87 8.61 -5.88 9.52
CA LYS A 87 8.18 -4.48 9.59
C LYS A 87 8.58 -3.76 10.87
N ARG A 88 9.07 -4.48 11.88
CA ARG A 88 9.33 -3.97 13.24
C ARG A 88 10.81 -3.99 13.65
N THR A 89 11.66 -4.51 12.78
CA THR A 89 13.12 -4.34 12.78
C THR A 89 13.51 -3.11 11.99
#